data_AF-A0A536AIS9-F1
#
_entry.id   AF-A0A536AIS9-F1
#
_cell.length_a   1.000
_cell.length_b   1.000
_cell.length_c   1.000
_cell.angle_alpha   90.00
_cell.angle_beta   90.00
_cell.angle_gamma   90.00
#
_symmetry.space_group_name_H-M   'P 1'
#
loop_
_entity.id
_entity.type
_entity.pdbx_description
1 polymer ?
#
loop_
_entity_poly.entity_id
_entity_poly.type
_entity_poly.pdbx_seq_one_letter_code
_entity_poly.pdbx_strand_id
1 'polypeptide(L)' 'MTNNDISGGVVHDLPEDLRNTLAADAEARASWEDLTPLARNEWICWAIS' A
#
# COMPACT_ATOMS: atom_id res chain seq x y z
N MET A 1 -7.92 -19.30 -2.79
CA MET A 1 -7.88 -18.05 -3.55
C MET A 1 -7.48 -16.97 -2.57
N THR A 2 -6.19 -16.63 -2.51
CA THR A 2 -5.73 -15.51 -1.67
C THR A 2 -6.19 -14.24 -2.37
N ASN A 3 -7.11 -13.50 -1.76
CA ASN A 3 -7.48 -12.17 -2.25
C ASN A 3 -6.20 -11.34 -2.37
N ASN A 4 -5.77 -11.12 -3.61
CA ASN A 4 -4.47 -10.57 -3.95
C ASN A 4 -4.47 -9.03 -3.94
N ASP A 5 -5.46 -8.42 -3.29
CA ASP A 5 -5.55 -6.97 -3.19
C ASP A 5 -4.74 -6.48 -1.99
N ILE A 6 -3.88 -5.50 -2.26
CA ILE A 6 -3.07 -4.79 -1.27
C ILE A 6 -3.83 -3.51 -0.94
N SER A 7 -4.02 -3.23 0.35
CA SER A 7 -4.82 -2.09 0.79
C SER A 7 -4.24 -0.77 0.30
N GLY A 8 -5.06 0.08 -0.32
CA GLY A 8 -4.66 1.44 -0.73
C GLY A 8 -4.87 2.50 0.35
N GLY A 9 -4.77 3.77 -0.07
CA GLY A 9 -5.17 4.94 0.69
C GLY A 9 -6.67 5.21 0.58
N VAL A 10 -7.14 6.29 1.22
CA VAL A 10 -8.56 6.68 1.21
C VAL A 10 -8.90 7.59 0.03
N VAL A 11 -7.99 8.52 -0.30
CA VAL A 11 -8.10 9.48 -1.40
C VAL A 11 -7.23 9.08 -2.58
N HIS A 12 -6.04 8.53 -2.31
CA HIS A 12 -5.08 8.15 -3.33
C HIS A 12 -5.02 6.63 -3.52
N ASP A 13 -5.12 6.22 -4.78
CA ASP A 13 -4.93 4.83 -5.19
C ASP A 13 -3.48 4.40 -5.00
N LEU A 14 -3.29 3.11 -4.73
CA LEU A 14 -1.97 2.51 -4.59
C LEU A 14 -1.23 2.51 -5.93
N PRO A 15 -0.09 3.21 -6.08
CA PRO A 15 0.71 3.23 -7.30
C PRO A 15 1.21 1.83 -7.68
N GLU A 16 1.38 1.58 -8.98
CA GLU A 16 1.72 0.24 -9.50
C GLU A 16 3.10 -0.23 -9.02
N ASP A 17 4.09 0.66 -8.95
CA ASP A 17 5.43 0.38 -8.46
C ASP A 17 5.44 0.00 -6.97
N LEU A 18 4.68 0.73 -6.14
CA LEU A 18 4.52 0.40 -4.72
C LEU A 18 3.78 -0.93 -4.56
N ARG A 19 2.71 -1.15 -5.32
CA ARG A 19 1.98 -2.43 -5.33
C ARG A 19 2.90 -3.59 -5.65
N ASN A 20 3.74 -3.46 -6.68
CA ASN A 20 4.67 -4.50 -7.10
C ASN A 20 5.73 -4.76 -6.03
N THR A 21 6.24 -3.71 -5.38
CA THR A 21 7.20 -3.81 -4.28
C THR A 21 6.60 -4.56 -3.09
N LEU A 22 5.40 -4.18 -2.67
CA LEU A 22 4.68 -4.85 -1.58
C LEU A 22 4.23 -6.26 -1.94
N ALA A 23 3.99 -6.56 -3.22
CA ALA A 23 3.69 -7.92 -3.66
C ALA A 23 4.92 -8.84 -3.60
N ALA A 24 6.13 -8.29 -3.77
CA ALA A 24 7.38 -9.03 -3.78
C ALA A 24 7.99 -9.24 -2.38
N ASP A 25 7.61 -8.43 -1.39
CA ASP A 25 8.14 -8.48 -0.02
C ASP A 25 7.02 -8.66 1.02
N ALA A 26 6.97 -9.84 1.63
CA ALA A 26 5.93 -10.20 2.59
C ALA A 26 6.03 -9.44 3.92
N GLU A 27 7.23 -9.05 4.36
CA GLU A 27 7.44 -8.30 5.60
C GLU A 27 7.04 -6.83 5.42
N ALA A 28 7.44 -6.24 4.29
CA ALA A 28 6.99 -4.91 3.90
C ALA A 28 5.46 -4.86 3.74
N ARG A 29 4.87 -5.89 3.11
CA ARG A 29 3.40 -6.00 3.00
C ARG A 29 2.72 -6.09 4.35
N ALA A 30 3.23 -6.91 5.27
CA ALA A 30 2.65 -7.02 6.61
C ALA A 30 2.68 -5.68 7.33
N SER A 31 3.79 -4.96 7.24
CA SER A 31 3.95 -3.61 7.83
C SER A 31 2.98 -2.61 7.19
N TRP A 32 2.79 -2.69 5.87
CA TRP A 32 1.86 -1.84 5.13
C TRP A 32 0.38 -2.08 5.50
N GLU A 33 -0.01 -3.34 5.67
CA GLU A 33 -1.39 -3.69 6.06
C GLU A 33 -1.71 -3.33 7.51
N ASP A 34 -0.70 -3.25 8.39
CA ASP A 34 -0.85 -2.80 9.79
C ASP A 34 -1.08 -1.28 9.91
N LEU A 35 -0.74 -0.50 8.87
CA LEU A 35 -1.01 0.93 8.85
C LEU A 35 -2.51 1.23 8.84
N THR A 36 -2.88 2.34 9.49
CA THR A 36 -4.24 2.86 9.35
C THR A 36 -4.49 3.31 7.90
N PRO A 37 -5.75 3.33 7.42
CA PRO A 37 -6.08 3.83 6.09
C PRO A 37 -5.56 5.26 5.85
N LEU A 38 -5.58 6.12 6.88
CA LEU A 38 -5.03 7.48 6.80
C LEU A 38 -3.50 7.46 6.64
N ALA A 39 -2.77 6.64 7.39
CA ALA A 39 -1.32 6.56 7.26
C ALA A 39 -0.87 6.07 5.87
N ARG A 40 -1.57 5.08 5.28
CA ARG A 40 -1.33 4.70 3.88
C ARG A 40 -1.62 5.85 2.92
N ASN A 41 -2.71 6.58 3.14
CA ASN A 41 -3.05 7.73 2.31
C ASN A 41 -1.95 8.80 2.29
N GLU A 42 -1.43 9.16 3.47
CA GLU A 42 -0.36 10.15 3.59
C GLU A 42 0.95 9.69 2.94
N TRP A 43 1.29 8.39 3.09
CA TRP A 43 2.47 7.83 2.45
C TRP A 43 2.36 7.85 0.92
N ILE A 44 1.19 7.48 0.39
CA ILE A 44 0.93 7.53 -1.05
C ILE A 44 0.99 8.98 -1.56
N CYS A 45 0.34 9.92 -0.85
CA CYS A 45 0.36 11.35 -1.20
C CYS A 45 1.79 11.88 -1.33
N TRP A 46 2.66 11.52 -0.37
CA TRP A 46 4.07 11.88 -0.43
C TRP A 46 4.80 11.26 -1.62
N ALA A 47 4.51 10.00 -1.97
CA ALA A 47 5.18 9.29 -3.06
C ALA A 47 4.78 9.78 -4.46
N ILE A 48 3.55 10.27 -4.65
CA ILE A 48 3.04 10.71 -5.97
C ILE A 48 3.12 12.24 -6.19
N SER A 49 3.56 12.99 -5.18
CA SER A 49 3.72 14.45 -5.25
C SER A 49 5.00 14.88 -5.97
#